data_AF-A0A6L7P8T2-F1
#
_entry.id   AF-A0A6L7P8T2-F1
#
_cell.length_a   1.000
_cell.length_b   1.000
_cell.length_c   1.000
_cell.angle_alpha   90.00
_cell.angle_beta   90.00
_cell.angle_gamma   90.00
#
_symmetry.space_group_name_H-M   'P 1'
#
loop_
_entity.id
_entity.type
_entity.pdbx_description
1 polymer ?
#
loop_
_entity_poly.entity_id
_entity_poly.type
_entity_poly.pdbx_seq_one_letter_code
_entity_poly.pdbx_strand_id
1 'polypeptide(L)'
;MRRAGGGRDRRGRALHRARRRRAREVRRRPHRRVQAQRRRLRRDGRPEGATRVSPANEAARGAVRQIVLVGLSGVGKSSTGAILADRLGWPLIDTDDLVTEAEGRTPAELITEDGEPAFRKIEERVVAEAAKRVPAVIATGGGAFLSARSRRTLGERALLCWLDATPTEIARRVRDAVDGSERPLLAGDLEARLQELDDERRVAYSHADLWVPTQGLAPEDVAERILRAWGGGAAALAGGERRLERLGMHPPAVGPAAIVDTGEDRYPIWVGAGELARVPDRLHQLGLDGTVYLIVDENVMNAHGEVLIEALDAGGFQGASYVVPSGEPSKRLRVAEEIYAWLAESRAERRDTILALGGGVVGDLAGHVAATYLRGMPLVQVPTT
;
A
#
# COMPACT_ATOMS: atom_id res chain seq x y z
N MET A 1 -34.07 -76.50 1.04
CA MET A 1 -35.27 -77.33 0.80
C MET A 1 -36.41 -76.42 0.35
N ARG A 2 -36.94 -76.64 -0.87
CA ARG A 2 -38.30 -76.34 -1.42
C ARG A 2 -39.00 -75.01 -1.05
N ARG A 3 -39.25 -74.13 -2.05
CA ARG A 3 -40.54 -73.92 -2.81
C ARG A 3 -41.62 -73.20 -1.97
N ALA A 4 -42.57 -72.41 -2.47
CA ALA A 4 -42.89 -71.75 -3.74
C ALA A 4 -44.26 -71.08 -3.53
N GLY A 5 -44.60 -70.07 -4.36
CA GLY A 5 -45.98 -69.67 -4.69
C GLY A 5 -46.70 -68.79 -3.65
N GLY A 6 -47.50 -67.79 -4.00
CA GLY A 6 -48.22 -67.52 -5.25
C GLY A 6 -49.73 -67.53 -4.99
N GLY A 7 -50.44 -66.44 -5.32
CA GLY A 7 -51.91 -66.36 -5.33
C GLY A 7 -52.45 -65.03 -4.77
N ARG A 8 -52.81 -64.06 -5.63
CA ARG A 8 -54.13 -63.83 -6.27
C ARG A 8 -55.20 -63.23 -5.33
N ASP A 9 -55.34 -61.91 -5.44
CA ASP A 9 -56.53 -61.19 -5.95
C ASP A 9 -57.93 -61.64 -5.47
N ARG A 10 -58.63 -60.77 -4.72
CA ARG A 10 -60.03 -60.33 -4.98
C ARG A 10 -60.59 -59.36 -3.93
N ARG A 11 -60.97 -58.18 -4.43
CA ARG A 11 -62.18 -57.34 -4.16
C ARG A 11 -62.74 -57.25 -2.73
N GLY A 12 -62.75 -56.02 -2.19
CA GLY A 12 -63.66 -55.58 -1.15
C GLY A 12 -63.63 -54.05 -0.99
N ARG A 13 -64.59 -53.34 -1.59
CA ARG A 13 -64.80 -51.92 -1.34
C ARG A 13 -65.40 -51.75 0.06
N ALA A 14 -64.70 -51.03 0.93
CA ALA A 14 -65.29 -50.41 2.11
C ALA A 14 -64.70 -49.01 2.29
N LEU A 15 -65.60 -48.04 2.44
CA LEU A 15 -65.36 -46.62 2.54
C LEU A 15 -64.57 -46.30 3.83
N HIS A 16 -63.41 -45.67 3.69
CA HIS A 16 -62.82 -44.90 4.79
C HIS A 16 -62.31 -43.55 4.28
N ARG A 17 -62.94 -42.51 4.82
CA ARG A 17 -62.58 -41.10 4.66
C ARG A 17 -61.16 -40.88 5.18
N ALA A 18 -60.24 -40.46 4.30
CA ALA A 18 -58.98 -39.83 4.70
C ALA A 18 -58.71 -38.62 3.79
N ARG A 19 -58.85 -37.45 4.43
CA ARG A 19 -58.54 -36.07 4.04
C ARG A 19 -57.54 -35.92 2.87
N ARG A 20 -58.05 -35.55 1.68
CA ARG A 20 -57.28 -34.84 0.65
C ARG A 20 -56.92 -33.45 1.18
N ARG A 21 -55.67 -33.22 1.57
CA ARG A 21 -55.14 -31.85 1.69
C ARG A 21 -54.93 -31.34 0.26
N ARG A 22 -55.70 -30.32 -0.10
CA ARG A 22 -55.54 -29.53 -1.32
C ARG A 22 -54.08 -29.07 -1.42
N ALA A 23 -53.48 -29.26 -2.59
CA ALA A 23 -52.28 -28.55 -3.00
C ALA A 23 -52.57 -27.05 -2.86
N ARG A 24 -51.92 -26.39 -1.90
CA ARG A 24 -51.81 -24.93 -1.92
C ARG A 24 -50.75 -24.61 -2.95
N GLU A 25 -51.21 -24.09 -4.06
CA GLU A 25 -50.42 -23.34 -5.02
C GLU A 25 -49.71 -22.21 -4.26
N VAL A 26 -48.47 -22.45 -3.85
CA VAL A 26 -47.60 -21.40 -3.33
C VAL A 26 -47.17 -20.60 -4.55
N ARG A 27 -47.90 -19.50 -4.82
CA ARG A 27 -47.47 -18.44 -5.72
C ARG A 27 -46.00 -18.15 -5.40
N ARG A 28 -45.11 -18.53 -6.32
CA ARG A 28 -43.70 -18.14 -6.31
C ARG A 28 -43.67 -16.62 -6.25
N ARG A 29 -43.31 -16.08 -5.08
CA ARG A 29 -42.97 -14.67 -4.95
C ARG A 29 -41.75 -14.42 -5.84
N PRO A 30 -41.76 -13.38 -6.68
CA PRO A 30 -40.60 -13.07 -7.50
C PRO A 30 -39.41 -12.81 -6.56
N HIS A 31 -38.26 -13.35 -6.95
CA HIS A 31 -36.98 -13.13 -6.30
C HIS A 31 -36.84 -11.66 -5.92
N ARG A 32 -36.73 -11.37 -4.62
CA ARG A 32 -36.31 -10.06 -4.13
C ARG A 32 -34.93 -9.80 -4.76
N ARG A 33 -34.86 -8.78 -5.64
CA ARG A 33 -33.60 -8.15 -6.04
C ARG A 33 -32.81 -7.89 -4.76
N VAL A 34 -31.61 -8.47 -4.65
CA VAL A 34 -30.61 -8.06 -3.66
C VAL A 34 -30.34 -6.59 -3.95
N GLN A 35 -30.93 -5.71 -3.15
CA GLN A 35 -30.56 -4.29 -3.18
C GLN A 35 -29.13 -4.25 -2.65
N ALA A 36 -28.17 -3.90 -3.50
CA ALA A 36 -26.83 -3.52 -3.07
C ALA A 36 -26.98 -2.52 -1.92
N GLN A 37 -26.58 -2.91 -0.71
CA GLN A 37 -26.53 -2.00 0.44
C GLN A 37 -25.43 -0.97 0.17
N ARG A 38 -25.79 0.14 -0.47
CA ARG A 38 -24.90 1.26 -0.77
C ARG A 38 -24.64 2.04 0.53
N ARG A 39 -23.64 1.66 1.33
CA ARG A 39 -23.08 2.57 2.35
C ARG A 39 -22.10 3.51 1.63
N ARG A 40 -22.44 4.80 1.59
CA ARG A 40 -21.59 5.85 1.01
C ARG A 40 -20.59 6.29 2.08
N LEU A 41 -19.29 6.26 1.77
CA LEU A 41 -18.28 7.01 2.52
C LEU A 41 -18.50 8.51 2.24
N ARG A 42 -18.05 9.40 3.12
CA ARG A 42 -18.41 10.84 3.10
C ARG A 42 -18.20 11.48 1.72
N ARG A 43 -19.19 12.25 1.26
CA ARG A 43 -19.21 12.93 -0.05
C ARG A 43 -19.16 14.44 0.16
N ASP A 44 -18.00 15.04 -0.05
CA ASP A 44 -17.95 16.47 -0.37
C ASP A 44 -18.05 16.61 -1.90
N GLY A 45 -19.06 17.35 -2.35
CA GLY A 45 -19.41 17.49 -3.76
C GLY A 45 -18.32 18.21 -4.56
N ARG A 46 -17.83 17.58 -5.64
CA ARG A 46 -17.03 18.25 -6.67
C ARG A 46 -17.95 18.97 -7.69
N PRO A 47 -17.68 20.23 -8.07
CA PRO A 47 -18.16 20.78 -9.33
C PRO A 47 -17.25 20.37 -10.50
N GLU A 48 -17.79 20.47 -11.71
CA GLU A 48 -17.28 19.89 -12.97
C GLU A 48 -16.05 20.61 -13.56
N GLY A 49 -15.20 19.85 -14.25
CA GLY A 49 -14.58 20.27 -15.51
C GLY A 49 -13.54 21.39 -15.47
N ALA A 50 -12.40 21.16 -14.82
CA ALA A 50 -11.06 21.64 -15.19
C ALA A 50 -10.08 21.10 -14.13
N THR A 51 -8.86 20.76 -14.53
CA THR A 51 -7.77 20.36 -13.62
C THR A 51 -7.32 21.56 -12.77
N ARG A 52 -8.19 22.05 -11.87
CA ARG A 52 -7.80 22.95 -10.79
C ARG A 52 -7.57 22.11 -9.56
N VAL A 53 -6.33 22.12 -9.10
CA VAL A 53 -5.93 21.64 -7.78
C VAL A 53 -6.89 22.28 -6.77
N SER A 54 -7.58 21.47 -5.96
CA SER A 54 -8.49 22.00 -4.93
C SER A 54 -7.71 22.95 -4.00
N PRO A 55 -8.29 24.07 -3.52
CA PRO A 55 -7.64 24.95 -2.55
C PRO A 55 -7.12 24.21 -1.30
N ALA A 56 -7.76 23.09 -0.94
CA ALA A 56 -7.30 22.20 0.13
C ALA A 56 -5.95 21.53 -0.20
N ASN A 57 -5.69 21.20 -1.46
CA ASN A 57 -4.44 20.61 -1.92
C ASN A 57 -3.31 21.65 -2.02
N GLU A 58 -3.61 22.92 -2.31
CA GLU A 58 -2.62 24.02 -2.24
C GLU A 58 -2.21 24.30 -0.79
N ALA A 59 -3.17 24.35 0.14
CA ALA A 59 -2.89 24.47 1.57
C ALA A 59 -2.11 23.25 2.11
N ALA A 60 -2.43 22.04 1.65
CA ALA A 60 -1.73 20.80 2.01
C ALA A 60 -0.27 20.77 1.50
N ARG A 61 -0.01 21.24 0.27
CA ARG A 61 1.35 21.42 -0.28
C ARG A 61 2.17 22.43 0.52
N GLY A 62 1.51 23.41 1.15
CA GLY A 62 2.15 24.38 2.05
C GLY A 62 2.56 23.82 3.41
N ALA A 63 1.98 22.70 3.86
CA ALA A 63 2.20 22.15 5.19
C ALA A 63 3.47 21.27 5.28
N VAL A 64 3.76 20.48 4.24
CA VAL A 64 4.95 19.60 4.19
C VAL A 64 5.99 20.23 3.29
N ARG A 65 6.97 20.92 3.90
CA ARG A 65 8.03 21.66 3.19
C ARG A 65 9.36 20.92 3.13
N GLN A 66 9.36 19.63 3.45
CA GLN A 66 10.53 18.78 3.35
C GLN A 66 10.17 17.41 2.76
N ILE A 67 11.06 16.87 1.94
CA ILE A 67 11.02 15.48 1.46
C ILE A 67 12.33 14.83 1.86
N VAL A 68 12.26 13.68 2.54
CA VAL A 68 13.44 12.93 2.99
C VAL A 68 13.50 11.61 2.24
N LEU A 69 14.65 11.32 1.63
CA LEU A 69 14.90 10.09 0.89
C LEU A 69 15.78 9.16 1.73
N VAL A 70 15.26 7.96 2.00
CA VAL A 70 15.94 6.92 2.77
C VAL A 70 16.05 5.63 1.95
N GLY A 71 17.02 4.78 2.26
CA GLY A 71 17.26 3.52 1.56
C GLY A 71 18.75 3.22 1.43
N LEU A 72 19.07 2.01 0.95
CA LEU A 72 20.45 1.54 0.78
C LEU A 72 21.29 2.46 -0.11
N SER A 73 22.61 2.44 0.08
CA SER A 73 23.53 3.14 -0.82
C SER A 73 23.39 2.61 -2.25
N GLY A 74 23.51 3.47 -3.26
CA GLY A 74 23.32 3.10 -4.67
C GLY A 74 21.86 2.97 -5.14
N VAL A 75 20.87 3.08 -4.25
CA VAL A 75 19.44 2.97 -4.63
C VAL A 75 18.91 4.15 -5.47
N GLY A 76 19.66 5.25 -5.56
CA GLY A 76 19.30 6.43 -6.36
C GLY A 76 18.78 7.65 -5.57
N LYS A 77 19.09 7.75 -4.28
CA LYS A 77 18.71 8.91 -3.43
C LYS A 77 19.24 10.23 -3.97
N SER A 78 20.52 10.33 -4.30
CA SER A 78 21.13 11.57 -4.79
C SER A 78 20.58 11.98 -6.15
N SER A 79 20.45 11.04 -7.10
CA SER A 79 19.88 11.30 -8.43
C SER A 79 18.41 11.73 -8.36
N THR A 80 17.58 10.99 -7.62
CA THR A 80 16.16 11.35 -7.42
C THR A 80 16.02 12.66 -6.66
N GLY A 81 16.86 12.87 -5.64
CA GLY A 81 16.88 14.07 -4.82
C GLY A 81 17.22 15.33 -5.61
N ALA A 82 18.17 15.25 -6.54
CA ALA A 82 18.51 16.37 -7.44
C ALA A 82 17.32 16.78 -8.32
N ILE A 83 16.60 15.81 -8.89
CA ILE A 83 15.42 16.07 -9.72
C ILE A 83 14.28 16.68 -8.89
N LEU A 84 14.06 16.17 -7.68
CA LEU A 84 13.05 16.73 -6.77
C LEU A 84 13.40 18.17 -6.38
N ALA A 85 14.67 18.43 -6.03
CA ALA A 85 15.16 19.74 -5.64
C ALA A 85 14.99 20.76 -6.77
N ASP A 86 15.38 20.41 -7.99
CA ASP A 86 15.21 21.24 -9.19
C ASP A 86 13.74 21.60 -9.44
N ARG A 87 12.86 20.59 -9.48
CA ARG A 87 11.44 20.78 -9.76
C ARG A 87 10.68 21.55 -8.67
N LEU A 88 11.12 21.45 -7.42
CA LEU A 88 10.51 22.17 -6.29
C LEU A 88 11.15 23.53 -6.05
N GLY A 89 12.32 23.80 -6.62
CA GLY A 89 13.16 24.96 -6.28
C GLY A 89 13.65 24.92 -4.83
N TRP A 90 13.87 23.72 -4.27
CA TRP A 90 14.33 23.51 -2.90
C TRP A 90 15.82 23.13 -2.89
N PRO A 91 16.57 23.48 -1.83
CA PRO A 91 17.94 22.97 -1.68
C PRO A 91 17.92 21.45 -1.49
N LEU A 92 18.89 20.77 -2.12
CA LEU A 92 19.24 19.39 -1.81
C LEU A 92 20.28 19.37 -0.70
N ILE A 93 20.07 18.53 0.30
CA ILE A 93 21.00 18.28 1.40
C ILE A 93 21.32 16.79 1.41
N ASP A 94 22.58 16.44 1.31
CA ASP A 94 23.06 15.08 1.59
C ASP A 94 23.64 15.04 3.01
N THR A 95 23.17 14.14 3.86
CA THR A 95 23.68 14.04 5.24
C THR A 95 25.11 13.51 5.29
N ASP A 96 25.55 12.70 4.33
CA ASP A 96 26.92 12.20 4.29
C ASP A 96 27.90 13.34 3.94
N ASP A 97 27.49 14.25 3.07
CA ASP A 97 28.23 15.49 2.78
C ASP A 97 28.29 16.40 4.01
N LEU A 98 27.16 16.57 4.73
CA LEU A 98 27.13 17.35 5.97
C LEU A 98 28.01 16.75 7.08
N VAL A 99 28.09 15.42 7.18
CA VAL A 99 29.04 14.75 8.09
C VAL A 99 30.46 15.12 7.69
N THR A 100 30.78 15.02 6.40
CA THR A 100 32.14 15.31 5.89
C THR A 100 32.52 16.77 6.11
N GLU A 101 31.60 17.71 5.90
CA GLU A 101 31.79 19.14 6.18
C GLU A 101 32.03 19.41 7.68
N ALA A 102 31.30 18.71 8.56
CA ALA A 102 31.38 18.92 10.00
C ALA A 102 32.61 18.28 10.67
N GLU A 103 33.00 17.07 10.23
CA GLU A 103 34.07 16.28 10.85
C GLU A 103 35.40 16.37 10.09
N GLY A 104 35.40 16.89 8.85
CA GLY A 104 36.58 16.93 7.98
C GLY A 104 37.04 15.54 7.48
N ARG A 105 36.22 14.50 7.70
CA ARG A 105 36.46 13.09 7.37
C ARG A 105 35.18 12.47 6.83
N THR A 106 35.31 11.53 5.92
CA THR A 106 34.18 10.82 5.31
C THR A 106 33.52 9.87 6.31
N PRO A 107 32.23 9.50 6.11
CA PRO A 107 31.57 8.46 6.89
C PRO A 107 32.35 7.14 6.98
N ALA A 108 32.99 6.73 5.88
CA ALA A 108 33.77 5.50 5.83
C ALA A 108 34.99 5.57 6.77
N GLU A 109 35.75 6.67 6.74
CA GLU A 109 36.90 6.90 7.63
C GLU A 109 36.48 6.96 9.10
N LEU A 110 35.38 7.64 9.40
CA LEU A 110 34.81 7.72 10.76
C LEU A 110 34.44 6.34 11.30
N ILE A 111 33.79 5.51 10.50
CA ILE A 111 33.41 4.15 10.92
C ILE A 111 34.66 3.28 11.12
N THR A 112 35.66 3.37 10.23
CA THR A 112 36.88 2.56 10.31
C THR A 112 37.75 2.90 11.51
N GLU A 113 37.92 4.19 11.84
CA GLU A 113 38.82 4.61 12.92
C GLU A 113 38.12 4.69 14.28
N ASP A 114 36.88 5.22 14.33
CA ASP A 114 36.18 5.52 15.58
C ASP A 114 35.10 4.47 15.93
N GLY A 115 34.78 3.60 14.97
CA GLY A 115 33.77 2.55 15.10
C GLY A 115 32.34 3.04 14.83
N GLU A 116 31.49 2.10 14.43
CA GLU A 116 30.10 2.38 14.07
C GLU A 116 29.27 3.04 15.20
N PRO A 117 29.38 2.66 16.49
CA PRO A 117 28.63 3.31 17.55
C PRO A 117 28.96 4.81 17.73
N ALA A 118 30.21 5.21 17.47
CA ALA A 118 30.61 6.62 17.51
C ALA A 118 30.04 7.38 16.32
N PHE A 119 30.17 6.81 15.11
CA PHE A 119 29.59 7.35 13.89
C PHE A 119 28.08 7.55 14.00
N ARG A 120 27.34 6.60 14.58
CA ARG A 120 25.88 6.72 14.78
C ARG A 120 25.47 7.94 15.59
N LYS A 121 26.27 8.36 16.58
CA LYS A 121 25.99 9.59 17.36
C LYS A 121 26.20 10.85 16.52
N ILE A 122 27.22 10.86 15.65
CA ILE A 122 27.47 11.94 14.70
C ILE A 122 26.33 12.01 13.69
N GLU A 123 25.93 10.87 13.12
CA GLU A 123 24.84 10.74 12.15
C GLU A 123 23.52 11.27 12.73
N GLU A 124 23.14 10.89 13.96
CA GLU A 124 21.95 11.44 14.63
C GLU A 124 21.98 12.96 14.79
N ARG A 125 23.14 13.53 15.14
CA ARG A 125 23.30 14.99 15.28
C ARG A 125 23.17 15.68 13.92
N VAL A 126 23.81 15.17 12.88
CA VAL A 126 23.75 15.76 11.53
C VAL A 126 22.34 15.67 10.96
N VAL A 127 21.63 14.56 11.18
CA VAL A 127 20.20 14.42 10.83
C VAL A 127 19.37 15.50 11.50
N ALA A 128 19.59 15.76 12.79
CA ALA A 128 18.86 16.80 13.51
C ALA A 128 19.15 18.21 12.97
N GLU A 129 20.37 18.49 12.50
CA GLU A 129 20.69 19.77 11.84
C GLU A 129 20.07 19.87 10.43
N ALA A 130 20.12 18.80 9.64
CA ALA A 130 19.49 18.74 8.33
C ALA A 130 17.97 18.97 8.42
N ALA A 131 17.31 18.35 9.41
CA ALA A 131 15.87 18.49 9.65
C ALA A 131 15.43 19.93 9.95
N LYS A 132 16.32 20.81 10.42
CA LYS A 132 16.00 22.24 10.66
C LYS A 132 15.95 23.08 9.39
N ARG A 133 16.54 22.61 8.28
CA ARG A 133 16.62 23.37 7.01
C ARG A 133 15.34 23.22 6.20
N VAL A 134 14.52 24.27 6.15
CA VAL A 134 13.20 24.26 5.49
C VAL A 134 13.07 25.45 4.52
N PRO A 135 12.60 25.27 3.28
CA PRO A 135 12.27 23.98 2.66
C PRO A 135 13.52 23.20 2.24
N ALA A 136 13.43 21.87 2.11
CA ALA A 136 14.57 21.07 1.62
C ALA A 136 14.16 19.67 1.10
N VAL A 137 14.96 19.16 0.17
CA VAL A 137 15.05 17.72 -0.10
C VAL A 137 16.27 17.19 0.64
N ILE A 138 16.12 16.14 1.44
CA ILE A 138 17.18 15.57 2.26
C ILE A 138 17.44 14.13 1.81
N ALA A 139 18.62 13.84 1.28
CA ALA A 139 19.09 12.48 1.09
C ALA A 139 19.88 12.05 2.33
N THR A 140 19.49 10.94 2.96
CA THR A 140 20.17 10.47 4.16
C THR A 140 21.20 9.39 3.85
N GLY A 141 22.24 9.30 4.67
CA GLY A 141 23.13 8.14 4.71
C GLY A 141 22.35 6.86 4.97
N GLY A 142 22.89 5.72 4.52
CA GLY A 142 22.20 4.43 4.59
C GLY A 142 21.96 3.91 6.03
N GLY A 143 22.56 4.51 7.06
CA GLY A 143 22.34 4.12 8.45
C GLY A 143 21.48 5.09 9.25
N ALA A 144 21.28 6.30 8.75
CA ALA A 144 20.64 7.40 9.46
C ALA A 144 19.22 7.07 9.94
N PHE A 145 18.50 6.27 9.16
CA PHE A 145 17.12 5.88 9.45
C PHE A 145 16.99 4.71 10.44
N LEU A 146 18.11 4.11 10.89
CA LEU A 146 18.10 3.02 11.89
C LEU A 146 17.74 3.53 13.29
N SER A 147 18.13 4.76 13.61
CA SER A 147 17.78 5.39 14.89
C SER A 147 16.32 5.83 14.92
N ALA A 148 15.58 5.37 15.94
CA ALA A 148 14.22 5.85 16.20
C ALA A 148 14.17 7.37 16.42
N ARG A 149 15.24 7.95 16.98
CA ARG A 149 15.36 9.39 17.20
C ARG A 149 15.46 10.14 15.88
N SER A 150 16.29 9.66 14.96
CA SER A 150 16.40 10.21 13.61
C SER A 150 15.06 10.11 12.86
N ARG A 151 14.40 8.95 12.90
CA ARG A 151 13.07 8.75 12.29
C ARG A 151 12.05 9.75 12.79
N ARG A 152 11.94 9.91 14.11
CA ARG A 152 11.04 10.90 14.73
C ARG A 152 11.38 12.32 14.30
N THR A 153 12.64 12.71 14.39
CA THR A 153 13.10 14.07 14.08
C THR A 153 12.80 14.46 12.63
N LEU A 154 13.13 13.59 11.68
CA LEU A 154 12.80 13.78 10.26
C LEU A 154 11.28 13.77 10.04
N GLY A 155 10.59 12.87 10.73
CA GLY A 155 9.15 12.71 10.68
C GLY A 155 8.36 13.94 11.08
N GLU A 156 8.83 14.79 11.98
CA GLU A 156 8.06 15.94 12.46
C GLU A 156 7.60 16.91 11.35
N ARG A 157 8.33 16.99 10.23
CA ARG A 157 8.13 18.02 9.20
C ARG A 157 8.19 17.52 7.76
N ALA A 158 8.76 16.34 7.54
CA ALA A 158 9.00 15.84 6.19
C ALA A 158 8.07 14.70 5.79
N LEU A 159 7.88 14.54 4.49
CA LEU A 159 7.44 13.27 3.90
C LEU A 159 8.63 12.32 3.82
N LEU A 160 8.57 11.19 4.53
CA LEU A 160 9.63 10.19 4.54
C LEU A 160 9.42 9.19 3.39
N CYS A 161 10.33 9.16 2.43
CA CYS A 161 10.25 8.32 1.24
C CYS A 161 11.35 7.25 1.25
N TRP A 162 10.96 5.99 1.33
CA TRP A 162 11.87 4.86 1.21
C TRP A 162 12.01 4.44 -0.25
N LEU A 163 13.19 4.70 -0.82
CA LEU A 163 13.59 4.19 -2.13
C LEU A 163 14.10 2.76 -1.94
N ASP A 164 13.50 1.82 -2.68
CA ASP A 164 13.76 0.39 -2.56
C ASP A 164 14.05 -0.24 -3.93
N ALA A 165 15.08 -1.07 -4.01
CA ALA A 165 15.41 -1.92 -5.14
C ALA A 165 16.09 -3.18 -4.61
N THR A 166 16.15 -4.24 -5.41
CA THR A 166 16.83 -5.46 -4.98
C THR A 166 18.33 -5.23 -4.84
N PRO A 167 19.02 -5.94 -3.92
CA PRO A 167 20.48 -5.92 -3.83
C PRO A 167 21.17 -6.15 -5.18
N THR A 168 20.66 -7.08 -5.99
CA THR A 168 21.13 -7.36 -7.35
C THR A 168 21.05 -6.13 -8.26
N GLU A 169 19.92 -5.39 -8.26
CA GLU A 169 19.75 -4.18 -9.06
C GLU A 169 20.65 -3.04 -8.59
N ILE A 170 20.76 -2.85 -7.27
CA ILE A 170 21.66 -1.84 -6.71
C ILE A 170 23.10 -2.16 -7.12
N ALA A 171 23.52 -3.41 -6.99
CA ALA A 171 24.85 -3.86 -7.40
C ALA A 171 25.09 -3.62 -8.90
N ARG A 172 24.08 -3.88 -9.75
CA ARG A 172 24.14 -3.58 -11.19
C ARG A 172 24.33 -2.08 -11.44
N ARG A 173 23.53 -1.21 -10.83
CA ARG A 173 23.64 0.26 -10.99
C ARG A 173 25.00 0.79 -10.55
N VAL A 174 25.51 0.31 -9.42
CA VAL A 174 26.83 0.72 -8.92
C VAL A 174 27.92 0.28 -9.91
N ARG A 175 27.85 -0.93 -10.45
CA ARG A 175 28.80 -1.40 -11.47
C ARG A 175 28.73 -0.60 -12.77
N ASP A 176 27.54 -0.22 -13.20
CA ASP A 176 27.34 0.55 -14.44
C ASP A 176 27.77 2.02 -14.30
N ALA A 177 27.71 2.59 -13.09
CA ALA A 177 28.08 3.97 -12.81
C ALA A 177 29.60 4.19 -12.68
N VAL A 178 30.38 3.13 -12.46
CA VAL A 178 31.83 3.21 -12.27
C VAL A 178 32.52 2.99 -13.60
N ASP A 179 33.04 4.06 -14.20
CA ASP A 179 33.91 3.97 -15.38
C ASP A 179 35.13 3.10 -15.04
N GLY A 180 35.56 2.28 -16.02
CA GLY A 180 36.33 1.03 -15.83
C GLY A 180 37.64 1.04 -15.03
N SER A 181 38.09 2.17 -14.46
CA SER A 181 39.30 2.32 -13.64
C SER A 181 39.10 2.15 -12.13
N GLU A 182 37.89 2.30 -11.59
CA GLU A 182 37.61 2.20 -10.13
C GLU A 182 36.97 0.86 -9.70
N ARG A 183 36.95 -0.12 -10.62
CA ARG A 183 36.55 -1.50 -10.39
C ARG A 183 37.20 -2.19 -9.15
N PRO A 184 38.43 -1.84 -8.69
CA PRO A 184 39.04 -2.49 -7.52
C PRO A 184 38.34 -2.23 -6.17
N LEU A 185 37.55 -1.16 -6.01
CA LEU A 185 36.83 -0.87 -4.76
C LEU A 185 35.57 -1.74 -4.55
N LEU A 186 35.16 -2.48 -5.60
CA LEU A 186 34.07 -3.47 -5.56
C LEU A 186 34.59 -4.89 -5.27
N ALA A 187 35.79 -5.02 -4.71
CA ALA A 187 36.39 -6.31 -4.37
C ALA A 187 35.55 -7.05 -3.31
N GLY A 188 35.00 -8.19 -3.69
CA GLY A 188 34.13 -9.04 -2.87
C GLY A 188 32.78 -9.30 -3.52
N ASP A 189 31.91 -10.03 -2.84
CA ASP A 189 30.53 -10.22 -3.27
C ASP A 189 29.68 -9.03 -2.82
N LEU A 190 29.73 -7.93 -3.60
CA LEU A 190 28.96 -6.71 -3.35
C LEU A 190 27.47 -7.00 -3.15
N GLU A 191 26.94 -7.97 -3.91
CA GLU A 191 25.54 -8.35 -3.83
C GLU A 191 25.22 -9.02 -2.50
N ALA A 192 26.05 -9.96 -2.04
CA ALA A 192 25.92 -10.55 -0.71
C ALA A 192 25.99 -9.49 0.41
N ARG A 193 26.92 -8.53 0.31
CA ARG A 193 27.01 -7.44 1.30
C ARG A 193 25.77 -6.55 1.27
N LEU A 194 25.24 -6.22 0.09
CA LEU A 194 24.00 -5.46 -0.03
C LEU A 194 22.80 -6.25 0.52
N GLN A 195 22.79 -7.57 0.38
CA GLN A 195 21.77 -8.43 0.95
C GLN A 195 21.81 -8.40 2.49
N GLU A 196 22.99 -8.53 3.09
CA GLU A 196 23.14 -8.42 4.54
C GLU A 196 22.65 -7.06 5.08
N LEU A 197 23.02 -5.97 4.39
CA LEU A 197 22.58 -4.63 4.74
C LEU A 197 21.07 -4.44 4.55
N ASP A 198 20.49 -5.06 3.53
CA ASP A 198 19.04 -5.03 3.31
C ASP A 198 18.31 -5.74 4.44
N ASP A 199 18.71 -6.96 4.78
CA ASP A 199 18.11 -7.77 5.85
C ASP A 199 18.17 -7.05 7.20
N GLU A 200 19.28 -6.38 7.50
CA GLU A 200 19.47 -5.60 8.72
C GLU A 200 18.57 -4.36 8.76
N ARG A 201 18.45 -3.63 7.65
CA ARG A 201 17.93 -2.24 7.65
C ARG A 201 16.50 -2.11 7.16
N ARG A 202 15.96 -3.11 6.45
CA ARG A 202 14.63 -3.07 5.82
C ARG A 202 13.51 -2.79 6.80
N VAL A 203 13.57 -3.36 8.01
CA VAL A 203 12.58 -3.08 9.07
C VAL A 203 12.56 -1.59 9.41
N ALA A 204 13.74 -0.97 9.58
CA ALA A 204 13.83 0.47 9.84
C ALA A 204 13.24 1.28 8.68
N TYR A 205 13.62 1.00 7.43
CA TYR A 205 13.11 1.71 6.25
C TYR A 205 11.60 1.59 6.07
N SER A 206 10.99 0.46 6.44
CA SER A 206 9.54 0.23 6.33
C SER A 206 8.68 1.18 7.18
N HIS A 207 9.29 1.98 8.05
CA HIS A 207 8.63 3.05 8.82
C HIS A 207 8.38 4.32 8.01
N ALA A 208 8.96 4.43 6.82
CA ALA A 208 8.71 5.55 5.93
C ALA A 208 7.23 5.70 5.59
N ASP A 209 6.83 6.91 5.25
CA ASP A 209 5.45 7.26 4.90
C ASP A 209 5.07 6.81 3.51
N LEU A 210 6.07 6.69 2.64
CA LEU A 210 5.92 6.26 1.26
C LEU A 210 7.00 5.25 0.91
N TRP A 211 6.58 4.08 0.44
CA TRP A 211 7.44 3.09 -0.19
C TRP A 211 7.50 3.35 -1.69
N VAL A 212 8.72 3.46 -2.20
CA VAL A 212 9.01 3.83 -3.58
C VAL A 212 9.93 2.78 -4.20
N PRO A 213 9.36 1.71 -4.78
CA PRO A 213 10.11 0.81 -5.64
C PRO A 213 10.78 1.60 -6.77
N THR A 214 12.07 1.36 -6.98
CA THR A 214 12.85 2.01 -8.03
C THR A 214 13.33 1.03 -9.11
N GLN A 215 13.07 -0.27 -8.94
CA GLN A 215 13.46 -1.34 -9.86
C GLN A 215 12.96 -1.04 -11.28
N GLY A 216 13.87 -1.01 -12.26
CA GLY A 216 13.51 -0.77 -13.66
C GLY A 216 12.98 0.65 -13.97
N LEU A 217 12.99 1.57 -13.02
CA LEU A 217 12.52 2.94 -13.21
C LEU A 217 13.67 3.93 -13.34
N ALA A 218 13.48 4.94 -14.20
CA ALA A 218 14.38 6.09 -14.27
C ALA A 218 14.18 7.00 -13.04
N PRO A 219 15.22 7.72 -12.58
CA PRO A 219 15.10 8.66 -11.46
C PRO A 219 13.98 9.71 -11.63
N GLU A 220 13.67 10.11 -12.86
CA GLU A 220 12.58 11.03 -13.19
C GLU A 220 11.21 10.43 -12.86
N ASP A 221 10.99 9.15 -13.15
CA ASP A 221 9.73 8.46 -12.84
C ASP A 221 9.55 8.26 -11.34
N VAL A 222 10.66 7.97 -10.63
CA VAL A 222 10.71 7.89 -9.17
C VAL A 222 10.35 9.24 -8.56
N ALA A 223 10.95 10.33 -9.06
CA ALA A 223 10.64 11.69 -8.61
C ALA A 223 9.18 12.07 -8.87
N GLU A 224 8.63 11.75 -10.06
CA GLU A 224 7.20 11.96 -10.37
C GLU A 224 6.27 11.22 -9.41
N ARG A 225 6.61 9.98 -9.03
CA ARG A 225 5.84 9.23 -8.04
C ARG A 225 5.83 9.92 -6.67
N ILE A 226 6.99 10.40 -6.22
CA ILE A 226 7.12 11.14 -4.96
C ILE A 226 6.35 12.47 -5.01
N LEU A 227 6.48 13.23 -6.11
CA LEU A 227 5.78 14.51 -6.28
C LEU A 227 4.25 14.35 -6.32
N ARG A 228 3.76 13.25 -6.92
CA ARG A 228 2.33 12.92 -6.90
C ARG A 228 1.82 12.66 -5.50
N ALA A 229 2.52 11.83 -4.71
CA ALA A 229 2.17 11.58 -3.31
C ALA A 229 2.26 12.87 -2.47
N TRP A 230 3.34 13.64 -2.65
CA TRP A 230 3.52 14.94 -1.99
C TRP A 230 2.37 15.91 -2.29
N GLY A 231 1.95 15.99 -3.55
CA GLY A 231 0.87 16.87 -3.98
C GLY A 231 -0.56 16.35 -3.76
N GLY A 232 -0.73 15.06 -3.46
CA GLY A 232 -2.00 14.34 -3.41
C GLY A 232 -2.64 14.23 -2.03
N GLY A 233 -1.85 14.37 -0.95
CA GLY A 233 -2.36 14.20 0.40
C GLY A 233 -1.32 14.24 1.51
N ALA A 234 -0.08 14.68 1.24
CA ALA A 234 1.00 14.63 2.24
C ALA A 234 0.70 15.34 3.56
N ALA A 235 -0.21 16.32 3.58
CA ALA A 235 -0.70 16.92 4.83
C ALA A 235 -1.54 15.95 5.68
N ALA A 236 -2.37 15.11 5.06
CA ALA A 236 -3.12 14.05 5.77
C ALA A 236 -2.16 12.99 6.33
N LEU A 237 -1.08 12.70 5.60
CA LEU A 237 0.01 11.82 6.07
C LEU A 237 0.72 12.44 7.27
N ALA A 238 1.18 13.69 7.15
CA ALA A 238 2.03 14.34 8.15
C ALA A 238 1.32 14.65 9.48
N GLY A 239 0.00 14.88 9.46
CA GLY A 239 -0.79 15.28 10.64
C GLY A 239 -1.41 14.14 11.45
N GLY A 240 -1.27 12.89 11.04
CA GLY A 240 -1.89 11.76 11.74
C GLY A 240 -1.19 11.43 13.07
N GLU A 241 -1.92 11.41 14.19
CA GLU A 241 -1.39 11.05 15.53
C GLU A 241 -0.61 9.71 15.51
N ARG A 242 -1.12 8.73 14.75
CA ARG A 242 -0.49 7.39 14.58
C ARG A 242 0.85 7.41 13.82
N ARG A 243 1.15 8.48 13.08
CA ARG A 243 2.38 8.57 12.28
C ARG A 243 3.60 8.77 13.17
N LEU A 244 3.58 9.73 14.09
CA LEU A 244 4.70 9.96 15.00
C LEU A 244 4.86 8.80 16.00
N GLU A 245 3.76 8.16 16.40
CA GLU A 245 3.79 6.92 17.17
C GLU A 245 4.51 5.79 16.42
N ARG A 246 4.19 5.60 15.13
CA ARG A 246 4.89 4.66 14.24
C ARG A 246 6.38 4.96 14.15
N LEU A 247 6.78 6.24 14.13
CA LEU A 247 8.18 6.62 13.98
C LEU A 247 9.02 6.45 15.25
N GLY A 248 8.45 6.10 16.41
CA GLY A 248 9.28 5.77 17.58
C GLY A 248 8.63 5.64 18.97
N MET A 249 7.33 5.38 19.14
CA MET A 249 6.73 5.20 20.49
C MET A 249 6.11 3.83 20.78
N HIS A 250 5.85 3.01 19.76
CA HIS A 250 5.40 1.63 19.91
C HIS A 250 6.36 0.68 19.20
N PRO A 251 6.40 -0.63 19.55
CA PRO A 251 7.20 -1.61 18.80
C PRO A 251 6.97 -1.37 17.30
N PRO A 252 8.04 -1.46 16.49
CA PRO A 252 8.05 -0.96 15.13
C PRO A 252 6.77 -1.39 14.43
N ALA A 253 6.14 -0.48 13.68
CA ALA A 253 5.08 -0.89 12.77
C ALA A 253 5.65 -2.06 11.98
N VAL A 254 5.03 -3.24 12.14
CA VAL A 254 5.57 -4.45 11.52
C VAL A 254 5.60 -4.12 10.04
N GLY A 255 6.81 -4.14 9.49
CA GLY A 255 7.03 -3.97 8.07
C GLY A 255 6.27 -5.05 7.30
N PRO A 256 6.31 -5.02 5.98
CA PRO A 256 5.78 -6.15 5.22
C PRO A 256 6.44 -7.45 5.70
N ALA A 257 5.64 -8.48 5.94
CA ALA A 257 6.10 -9.82 6.27
C ALA A 257 6.88 -10.44 5.10
N ALA A 258 6.55 -10.02 3.87
CA ALA A 258 7.31 -10.32 2.68
C ALA A 258 7.12 -9.22 1.64
N ILE A 259 8.09 -9.03 0.76
CA ILE A 259 7.91 -8.30 -0.49
C ILE A 259 8.04 -9.32 -1.61
N VAL A 260 7.01 -9.43 -2.43
CA VAL A 260 7.02 -10.29 -3.60
C VAL A 260 7.61 -9.50 -4.76
N ASP A 261 8.59 -10.10 -5.41
CA ASP A 261 9.20 -9.60 -6.63
C ASP A 261 8.88 -10.57 -7.77
N THR A 262 8.14 -10.09 -8.77
CA THR A 262 7.79 -10.87 -9.96
C THR A 262 8.77 -10.67 -11.11
N GLY A 263 9.81 -9.85 -10.92
CA GLY A 263 10.73 -9.39 -11.95
C GLY A 263 10.21 -8.17 -12.74
N GLU A 264 8.90 -8.05 -12.90
CA GLU A 264 8.25 -6.90 -13.54
C GLU A 264 7.71 -5.89 -12.51
N ASP A 265 7.14 -6.39 -11.42
CA ASP A 265 6.52 -5.58 -10.37
C ASP A 265 6.90 -6.09 -8.98
N ARG A 266 6.78 -5.20 -8.00
CA ARG A 266 7.05 -5.50 -6.59
C ARG A 266 5.89 -5.05 -5.73
N TYR A 267 5.46 -5.92 -4.81
CA TYR A 267 4.40 -5.59 -3.86
C TYR A 267 4.62 -6.18 -2.46
N PRO A 268 4.26 -5.45 -1.40
CA PRO A 268 4.37 -5.91 -0.02
C PRO A 268 3.18 -6.78 0.39
N ILE A 269 3.45 -7.72 1.30
CA ILE A 269 2.45 -8.50 2.02
C ILE A 269 2.58 -8.16 3.50
N TRP A 270 1.50 -7.66 4.10
CA TRP A 270 1.41 -7.47 5.55
C TRP A 270 0.61 -8.60 6.18
N VAL A 271 1.16 -9.17 7.26
CA VAL A 271 0.51 -10.22 8.05
C VAL A 271 0.67 -9.85 9.51
N GLY A 272 -0.45 -9.76 10.23
CA GLY A 272 -0.44 -9.38 11.63
C GLY A 272 -1.84 -9.29 12.23
N ALA A 273 -1.90 -9.33 13.55
CA ALA A 273 -3.14 -9.08 14.27
C ALA A 273 -3.53 -7.60 14.15
N GLY A 274 -4.80 -7.32 13.84
CA GLY A 274 -5.31 -5.96 13.74
C GLY A 274 -4.89 -5.18 12.48
N GLU A 275 -4.32 -5.85 11.46
CA GLU A 275 -3.92 -5.18 10.21
C GLU A 275 -5.10 -4.53 9.46
N LEU A 276 -6.34 -5.00 9.66
CA LEU A 276 -7.51 -4.39 9.05
C LEU A 276 -7.67 -2.90 9.43
N ALA A 277 -7.39 -2.56 10.69
CA ALA A 277 -7.43 -1.18 11.17
C ALA A 277 -6.25 -0.33 10.64
N ARG A 278 -5.19 -0.97 10.14
CA ARG A 278 -4.00 -0.34 9.58
C ARG A 278 -4.06 -0.18 8.06
N VAL A 279 -5.07 -0.73 7.38
CA VAL A 279 -5.24 -0.61 5.92
C VAL A 279 -5.06 0.83 5.40
N PRO A 280 -5.64 1.87 6.02
CA PRO A 280 -5.43 3.24 5.56
C PRO A 280 -3.96 3.66 5.58
N ASP A 281 -3.22 3.28 6.63
CA ASP A 281 -1.78 3.54 6.73
C ASP A 281 -1.01 2.80 5.62
N ARG A 282 -1.43 1.57 5.27
CA ARG A 282 -0.79 0.77 4.20
C ARG A 282 -1.07 1.37 2.82
N LEU A 283 -2.29 1.82 2.56
CA LEU A 283 -2.65 2.50 1.31
C LEU A 283 -1.80 3.75 1.10
N HIS A 284 -1.69 4.57 2.14
CA HIS A 284 -0.79 5.71 2.18
C HIS A 284 0.68 5.33 1.93
N GLN A 285 1.19 4.28 2.57
CA GLN A 285 2.54 3.75 2.32
C GLN A 285 2.76 3.33 0.87
N LEU A 286 1.72 2.90 0.15
CA LEU A 286 1.80 2.55 -1.27
C LEU A 286 1.69 3.77 -2.21
N GLY A 287 1.37 4.96 -1.66
CA GLY A 287 1.04 6.15 -2.44
C GLY A 287 -0.35 6.07 -3.08
N LEU A 288 -1.23 5.25 -2.50
CA LEU A 288 -2.62 5.11 -2.93
C LEU A 288 -3.47 6.06 -2.08
N ASP A 289 -3.79 7.21 -2.67
CA ASP A 289 -4.62 8.26 -2.05
C ASP A 289 -5.96 8.38 -2.79
N GLY A 290 -6.97 8.97 -2.13
CA GLY A 290 -8.23 9.37 -2.77
C GLY A 290 -9.37 8.37 -2.60
N THR A 291 -9.97 7.93 -3.71
CA THR A 291 -11.20 7.13 -3.68
C THR A 291 -10.87 5.63 -3.65
N VAL A 292 -11.51 4.91 -2.73
CA VAL A 292 -11.43 3.46 -2.58
C VAL A 292 -12.79 2.83 -2.89
N TYR A 293 -12.79 1.87 -3.81
CA TYR A 293 -13.93 1.04 -4.16
C TYR A 293 -13.77 -0.34 -3.53
N LEU A 294 -14.48 -0.55 -2.42
CA LEU A 294 -14.42 -1.80 -1.65
C LEU A 294 -15.32 -2.86 -2.28
N ILE A 295 -14.74 -3.95 -2.79
CA ILE A 295 -15.47 -5.14 -3.23
C ILE A 295 -15.32 -6.18 -2.13
N VAL A 296 -16.43 -6.64 -1.55
CA VAL A 296 -16.40 -7.45 -0.33
C VAL A 296 -17.45 -8.55 -0.33
N ASP A 297 -17.10 -9.72 0.21
CA ASP A 297 -18.04 -10.84 0.41
C ASP A 297 -19.12 -10.49 1.45
N GLU A 298 -20.36 -10.98 1.27
CA GLU A 298 -21.48 -10.71 2.18
C GLU A 298 -21.23 -11.13 3.63
N ASN A 299 -20.65 -12.31 3.89
CA ASN A 299 -20.34 -12.75 5.24
C ASN A 299 -19.20 -11.91 5.85
N VAL A 300 -18.19 -11.60 5.04
CA VAL A 300 -17.05 -10.79 5.47
C VAL A 300 -17.46 -9.35 5.75
N MET A 301 -18.38 -8.78 4.96
CA MET A 301 -18.96 -7.46 5.21
C MET A 301 -19.64 -7.42 6.58
N ASN A 302 -20.40 -8.46 6.94
CA ASN A 302 -21.06 -8.54 8.24
C ASN A 302 -20.06 -8.68 9.41
N ALA A 303 -18.95 -9.38 9.22
CA ALA A 303 -17.96 -9.63 10.26
C ALA A 303 -16.93 -8.50 10.45
N HIS A 304 -16.50 -7.88 9.35
CA HIS A 304 -15.31 -7.03 9.30
C HIS A 304 -15.53 -5.71 8.55
N GLY A 305 -16.64 -5.56 7.84
CA GLY A 305 -16.89 -4.40 6.98
C GLY A 305 -16.93 -3.07 7.73
N GLU A 306 -17.57 -3.03 8.90
CA GLU A 306 -17.68 -1.82 9.72
C GLU A 306 -16.31 -1.33 10.18
N VAL A 307 -15.48 -2.23 10.73
CA VAL A 307 -14.11 -1.91 11.19
C VAL A 307 -13.28 -1.32 10.07
N LEU A 308 -13.31 -1.92 8.87
CA LEU A 308 -12.54 -1.41 7.74
C LEU A 308 -13.06 -0.07 7.23
N ILE A 309 -14.38 0.08 7.12
CA ILE A 309 -15.01 1.33 6.67
C ILE A 309 -14.68 2.48 7.61
N GLU A 310 -14.81 2.26 8.93
CA GLU A 310 -14.46 3.26 9.93
C GLU A 310 -12.98 3.63 9.89
N ALA A 311 -12.10 2.63 9.69
CA ALA A 311 -10.68 2.88 9.53
C ALA A 311 -10.39 3.73 8.28
N LEU A 312 -10.99 3.41 7.12
CA LEU A 312 -10.84 4.16 5.88
C LEU A 312 -11.35 5.60 6.02
N ASP A 313 -12.53 5.79 6.61
CA ASP A 313 -13.09 7.12 6.89
C ASP A 313 -12.16 7.93 7.81
N ALA A 314 -11.65 7.32 8.88
CA ALA A 314 -10.70 7.96 9.79
C ALA A 314 -9.33 8.25 9.14
N GLY A 315 -8.97 7.48 8.12
CA GLY A 315 -7.80 7.71 7.26
C GLY A 315 -8.01 8.77 6.18
N GLY A 316 -9.20 9.34 6.05
CA GLY A 316 -9.51 10.37 5.05
C GLY A 316 -9.83 9.83 3.65
N PHE A 317 -10.03 8.52 3.51
CA PHE A 317 -10.43 7.91 2.24
C PHE A 317 -11.91 8.15 1.94
N GLN A 318 -12.21 8.32 0.65
CA GLN A 318 -13.59 8.41 0.15
C GLN A 318 -13.95 7.15 -0.63
N GLY A 319 -15.23 6.98 -0.97
CA GLY A 319 -15.67 5.95 -1.92
C GLY A 319 -16.94 5.22 -1.52
N ALA A 320 -17.02 3.95 -1.94
CA ALA A 320 -18.22 3.14 -1.82
C ALA A 320 -17.86 1.66 -1.76
N SER A 321 -18.79 0.85 -1.26
CA SER A 321 -18.68 -0.61 -1.25
C SER A 321 -19.68 -1.29 -2.17
N TYR A 322 -19.26 -2.43 -2.72
CA TYR A 322 -20.06 -3.40 -3.45
C TYR A 322 -20.00 -4.75 -2.75
N VAL A 323 -21.16 -5.25 -2.31
CA VAL A 323 -21.26 -6.54 -1.62
C VAL A 323 -21.52 -7.65 -2.64
N VAL A 324 -20.59 -8.59 -2.71
CA VAL A 324 -20.68 -9.79 -3.55
C VAL A 324 -21.39 -10.89 -2.76
N PRO A 325 -22.42 -11.54 -3.33
CA PRO A 325 -23.05 -12.69 -2.69
C PRO A 325 -22.03 -13.80 -2.43
N SER A 326 -22.13 -14.50 -1.31
CA SER A 326 -21.12 -15.50 -0.94
C SER A 326 -21.14 -16.75 -1.82
N GLY A 327 -19.93 -17.30 -2.04
CA GLY A 327 -19.70 -18.60 -2.68
C GLY A 327 -19.27 -18.55 -4.15
N GLU A 328 -18.79 -19.70 -4.64
CA GLU A 328 -18.28 -19.90 -6.02
C GLU A 328 -19.22 -19.43 -7.15
N PRO A 329 -20.57 -19.53 -7.05
CA PRO A 329 -21.46 -19.04 -8.10
C PRO A 329 -21.33 -17.55 -8.43
N SER A 330 -20.70 -16.77 -7.55
CA SER A 330 -20.40 -15.35 -7.78
C SER A 330 -19.17 -15.13 -8.67
N LYS A 331 -18.32 -16.14 -8.86
CA LYS A 331 -17.16 -16.11 -9.77
C LYS A 331 -17.61 -16.28 -11.23
N ARG A 332 -18.33 -15.28 -11.75
CA ARG A 332 -18.87 -15.27 -13.12
C ARG A 332 -18.85 -13.88 -13.72
N LEU A 333 -18.70 -13.81 -15.05
CA LEU A 333 -18.62 -12.55 -15.79
C LEU A 333 -19.79 -11.60 -15.53
N ARG A 334 -20.99 -12.14 -15.32
CA ARG A 334 -22.16 -11.32 -14.97
C ARG A 334 -21.96 -10.48 -13.72
N VAL A 335 -21.27 -10.98 -12.70
CA VAL A 335 -21.01 -10.18 -11.49
C VAL A 335 -19.96 -9.11 -11.78
N ALA A 336 -18.97 -9.40 -12.63
CA ALA A 336 -18.03 -8.38 -13.09
C ALA A 336 -18.73 -7.26 -13.88
N GLU A 337 -19.70 -7.59 -14.74
CA GLU A 337 -20.54 -6.60 -15.44
C GLU A 337 -21.34 -5.71 -14.48
N GLU A 338 -21.90 -6.30 -13.42
CA GLU A 338 -22.60 -5.55 -12.37
C GLU A 338 -21.65 -4.61 -11.62
N ILE A 339 -20.42 -5.05 -11.35
CA ILE A 339 -19.38 -4.21 -10.74
C ILE A 339 -18.94 -3.09 -11.69
N TYR A 340 -18.78 -3.34 -12.99
CA TYR A 340 -18.48 -2.28 -13.97
C TYR A 340 -19.55 -1.20 -14.00
N ALA A 341 -20.83 -1.61 -14.02
CA ALA A 341 -21.93 -0.65 -13.97
C ALA A 341 -21.89 0.19 -12.69
N TRP A 342 -21.62 -0.46 -11.54
CA TRP A 342 -21.48 0.24 -10.26
C TRP A 342 -20.29 1.21 -10.21
N LEU A 343 -19.12 0.83 -10.73
CA LEU A 343 -17.95 1.71 -10.82
C LEU A 343 -18.24 2.91 -11.73
N ALA A 344 -18.90 2.69 -12.87
CA ALA A 344 -19.29 3.76 -13.80
C ALA A 344 -20.30 4.73 -13.15
N GLU A 345 -21.33 4.22 -12.47
CA GLU A 345 -22.29 5.04 -11.73
C GLU A 345 -21.62 5.84 -10.60
N SER A 346 -20.61 5.25 -9.97
CA SER A 346 -19.84 5.89 -8.89
C SER A 346 -18.78 6.86 -9.42
N ARG A 347 -18.62 6.96 -10.74
CA ARG A 347 -17.63 7.80 -11.44
C ARG A 347 -16.19 7.46 -11.05
N ALA A 348 -15.88 6.17 -10.97
CA ALA A 348 -14.52 5.69 -10.75
C ALA A 348 -13.57 6.22 -11.83
N GLU A 349 -12.43 6.75 -11.41
CA GLU A 349 -11.34 7.20 -12.26
C GLU A 349 -10.20 6.16 -12.24
N ARG A 350 -9.34 6.16 -13.26
CA ARG A 350 -8.25 5.17 -13.40
C ARG A 350 -7.26 5.17 -12.22
N ARG A 351 -7.12 6.30 -11.53
CA ARG A 351 -6.25 6.48 -10.37
C ARG A 351 -6.85 6.00 -9.04
N ASP A 352 -8.16 5.75 -9.00
CA ASP A 352 -8.84 5.28 -7.79
C ASP A 352 -8.45 3.83 -7.49
N THR A 353 -8.57 3.42 -6.24
CA THR A 353 -8.13 2.09 -5.79
C THR A 353 -9.32 1.13 -5.68
N ILE A 354 -9.16 -0.10 -6.18
CA ILE A 354 -10.04 -1.22 -5.85
C ILE A 354 -9.46 -1.97 -4.65
N LEU A 355 -10.25 -2.10 -3.59
CA LEU A 355 -9.90 -2.84 -2.39
C LEU A 355 -10.76 -4.10 -2.31
N ALA A 356 -10.14 -5.27 -2.35
CA ALA A 356 -10.81 -6.57 -2.36
C ALA A 356 -10.74 -7.21 -0.98
N LEU A 357 -11.87 -7.28 -0.26
CA LEU A 357 -11.95 -7.88 1.07
C LEU A 357 -12.72 -9.20 1.01
N GLY A 358 -12.03 -10.32 1.11
CA GLY A 358 -12.66 -11.64 1.12
C GLY A 358 -11.73 -12.77 0.72
N GLY A 359 -12.30 -13.97 0.52
CA GLY A 359 -11.55 -15.14 0.04
C GLY A 359 -11.25 -15.09 -1.46
N GLY A 360 -10.77 -16.21 -2.01
CA GLY A 360 -10.32 -16.32 -3.41
C GLY A 360 -11.36 -15.88 -4.46
N VAL A 361 -12.65 -16.11 -4.21
CA VAL A 361 -13.73 -15.66 -5.13
C VAL A 361 -13.75 -14.14 -5.30
N VAL A 362 -13.66 -13.39 -4.19
CA VAL A 362 -13.63 -11.92 -4.23
C VAL A 362 -12.32 -11.45 -4.83
N GLY A 363 -11.20 -12.06 -4.42
CA GLY A 363 -9.88 -11.70 -4.93
C GLY A 363 -9.75 -11.85 -6.45
N ASP A 364 -10.21 -12.98 -7.00
CA ASP A 364 -10.20 -13.25 -8.43
C ASP A 364 -11.11 -12.30 -9.21
N LEU A 365 -12.32 -12.07 -8.70
CA LEU A 365 -13.32 -11.20 -9.33
C LEU A 365 -12.83 -9.74 -9.35
N ALA A 366 -12.38 -9.24 -8.21
CA ALA A 366 -11.84 -7.88 -8.09
C ALA A 366 -10.56 -7.73 -8.93
N GLY A 367 -9.70 -8.76 -8.97
CA GLY A 367 -8.52 -8.78 -9.82
C GLY A 367 -8.85 -8.67 -11.31
N HIS A 368 -9.82 -9.45 -11.79
CA HIS A 368 -10.28 -9.36 -13.16
C HIS A 368 -10.88 -7.97 -13.48
N VAL A 369 -11.70 -7.45 -12.57
CA VAL A 369 -12.32 -6.12 -12.72
C VAL A 369 -11.24 -5.04 -12.78
N ALA A 370 -10.28 -5.05 -11.86
CA ALA A 370 -9.21 -4.07 -11.79
C ALA A 370 -8.32 -4.09 -13.02
N ALA A 371 -8.01 -5.27 -13.58
CA ALA A 371 -7.17 -5.40 -14.76
C ALA A 371 -7.85 -4.88 -16.04
N THR A 372 -9.18 -4.96 -16.14
CA THR A 372 -9.91 -4.72 -17.40
C THR A 372 -10.68 -3.39 -17.41
N TYR A 373 -11.21 -2.94 -16.27
CA TYR A 373 -11.90 -1.66 -16.17
C TYR A 373 -10.90 -0.50 -16.28
N LEU A 374 -11.23 0.51 -17.11
CA LEU A 374 -10.35 1.66 -17.41
C LEU A 374 -8.91 1.30 -17.80
N ARG A 375 -8.70 0.09 -18.35
CA ARG A 375 -7.37 -0.44 -18.75
C ARG A 375 -6.38 -0.52 -17.59
N GLY A 376 -6.86 -0.97 -16.43
CA GLY A 376 -6.04 -1.15 -15.25
C GLY A 376 -6.31 -0.07 -14.22
N MET A 377 -6.72 -0.50 -13.03
CA MET A 377 -6.79 0.28 -11.80
C MET A 377 -5.90 -0.35 -10.72
N PRO A 378 -5.35 0.44 -9.78
CA PRO A 378 -4.71 -0.09 -8.58
C PRO A 378 -5.61 -1.09 -7.85
N LEU A 379 -5.05 -2.22 -7.46
CA LEU A 379 -5.72 -3.28 -6.72
C LEU A 379 -4.98 -3.58 -5.42
N VAL A 380 -5.73 -3.65 -4.33
CA VAL A 380 -5.23 -4.11 -3.03
C VAL A 380 -6.06 -5.30 -2.57
N GLN A 381 -5.39 -6.41 -2.27
CA GLN A 381 -6.00 -7.62 -1.76
C GLN A 381 -5.95 -7.64 -0.24
N VAL A 382 -7.09 -7.89 0.39
CA VAL A 382 -7.24 -8.12 1.84
C VAL A 382 -7.85 -9.52 2.01
N PRO A 383 -7.04 -10.57 1.84
CA PRO A 383 -7.55 -11.93 1.84
C PRO A 383 -8.06 -12.33 3.23
N THR A 384 -9.19 -13.01 3.26
CA THR A 384 -9.75 -13.62 4.48
C THR A 384 -9.78 -15.14 4.34
N THR A 385 -9.58 -15.85 5.44
CA THR A 385 -9.67 -17.32 5.52
C THR A 385 -11.09 -17.81 5.76
#